data_AF-A0A968MKL3-F1
#
_entry.id   AF-A0A968MKL3-F1
#
_cell.length_a   1.000
_cell.length_b   1.000
_cell.length_c   1.000
_cell.angle_alpha   90.00
_cell.angle_beta   90.00
_cell.angle_gamma   90.00
#
_symmetry.space_group_name_H-M   'P 1'
#
loop_
_entity.id
_entity.type
_entity.pdbx_description
1 polymer ?
#
loop_
_entity_poly.entity_id
_entity_poly.type
_entity_poly.pdbx_seq_one_letter_code
_entity_poly.pdbx_strand_id
1 'polypeptide(L)'
;MGFATGDYRVNPEGAIQVLVAEILWNRIYADQATRPADVVVMDEGHYFNDPERGYVWEQSIIGLHPESQLVILSATIGYPEQFCQWVHVTRKRPMALVRGAERRVPLHHEFREDYLVETVKKLYAAGDYPALIFSFGRSLSFERARLLKSCPKFVTKDEQAEIERRALGSSSSAGWAQSSRSCCSTGSASITQESFRRTDASSRSSRQTVC
;
A
#
# COMPACT_ATOMS: atom_id res chain seq x y z
N MET A 1 16.18 -9.37 7.28
CA MET A 1 15.23 -8.23 7.28
C MET A 1 14.71 -8.07 8.70
N GLY A 2 14.79 -6.86 9.23
CA GLY A 2 14.14 -6.43 10.46
C GLY A 2 12.89 -5.62 10.18
N PHE A 3 11.99 -5.58 11.15
CA PHE A 3 10.77 -4.79 11.09
C PHE A 3 10.53 -4.14 12.45
N ALA A 4 10.15 -2.86 12.47
CA ALA A 4 9.77 -2.21 13.71
C ALA A 4 8.59 -1.23 13.53
N THR A 5 7.63 -1.35 14.44
CA THR A 5 6.58 -0.36 14.72
C THR A 5 6.74 0.16 16.14
N GLY A 6 5.82 1.00 16.61
CA GLY A 6 5.81 1.46 18.01
C GLY A 6 5.79 0.30 19.02
N ASP A 7 5.00 -0.74 18.73
CA ASP A 7 4.70 -1.81 19.69
C ASP A 7 5.40 -3.14 19.38
N TYR A 8 6.00 -3.29 18.20
CA TYR A 8 6.53 -4.57 17.74
C TYR A 8 7.89 -4.43 17.05
N ARG A 9 8.82 -5.32 17.39
CA ARG A 9 10.17 -5.36 16.79
C ARG A 9 10.55 -6.80 16.46
N VAL A 10 11.03 -7.02 15.25
CA VAL A 10 11.55 -8.31 14.77
C VAL A 10 12.91 -8.08 14.18
N ASN A 11 13.89 -8.89 14.59
CA ASN A 11 15.24 -8.88 14.03
C ASN A 11 15.85 -7.48 13.92
N PRO A 12 16.05 -6.76 15.04
CA PRO A 12 16.50 -5.37 15.04
C PRO A 12 17.92 -5.20 14.46
N GLU A 13 18.73 -6.25 14.45
CA GLU A 13 20.09 -6.27 13.86
C GLU A 13 20.08 -6.64 12.37
N GLY A 14 18.89 -6.71 11.75
CA GLY A 14 18.78 -7.01 10.33
C GLY A 14 19.40 -5.90 9.46
N ALA A 15 20.24 -6.29 8.49
CA ALA A 15 20.89 -5.38 7.55
C ALA A 15 19.91 -4.49 6.74
N ILE A 16 18.68 -4.97 6.53
CA ILE A 16 17.59 -4.20 5.94
C ILE A 16 16.49 -4.08 6.99
N GLN A 17 16.03 -2.86 7.25
CA GLN A 17 14.99 -2.60 8.23
C GLN A 17 13.80 -1.90 7.57
N VAL A 18 12.60 -2.40 7.86
CA VAL A 18 11.34 -1.75 7.47
C VAL A 18 10.74 -1.12 8.72
N LEU A 19 10.59 0.20 8.70
CA LEU A 19 10.23 1.01 9.87
C LEU A 19 9.08 1.92 9.49
N VAL A 20 8.21 2.23 10.45
CA VAL A 20 7.33 3.41 10.32
C VAL A 20 8.17 4.69 10.44
N ALA A 21 7.74 5.76 9.77
CA ALA A 21 8.50 7.01 9.67
C ALA A 21 8.87 7.61 11.04
N GLU A 22 7.98 7.50 12.02
CA GLU A 22 8.20 7.99 13.38
C GLU A 22 9.37 7.29 14.08
N ILE A 23 9.59 6.00 13.81
CA ILE A 23 10.70 5.26 14.41
C ILE A 23 12.03 5.73 13.81
N LEU A 24 12.06 6.02 12.51
CA LEU A 24 13.24 6.61 11.88
C LEU A 24 13.51 8.02 12.44
N TRP A 25 12.49 8.85 12.50
CA TRP A 25 12.60 10.22 13.05
C TRP A 25 13.14 10.19 14.48
N ASN A 26 12.59 9.33 15.35
CA ASN A 26 13.04 9.19 16.73
C ASN A 26 14.52 8.77 16.83
N ARG A 27 15.01 7.90 15.94
CA ARG A 27 16.43 7.51 15.91
C ARG A 27 17.33 8.68 15.53
N ILE A 28 16.93 9.43 14.50
CA ILE A 28 17.64 10.62 14.03
C ILE A 28 17.66 11.70 15.12
N TYR A 29 16.53 11.90 15.79
CA TYR A 29 16.39 12.90 16.85
C TYR A 29 17.21 12.55 18.10
N ALA A 30 17.29 11.26 18.45
CA ALA A 30 18.05 10.81 19.61
C ALA A 30 19.56 11.02 19.45
N ASP A 31 20.10 10.78 18.25
CA ASP A 31 21.51 11.04 17.95
C ASP A 31 21.72 11.39 16.48
N GLN A 32 21.89 12.68 16.20
CA GLN A 32 22.11 13.20 14.85
C GLN A 32 23.49 12.86 14.29
N ALA A 33 24.46 12.48 15.13
CA ALA A 33 25.78 12.04 14.68
C ALA A 33 25.73 10.58 14.19
N THR A 34 24.73 9.81 14.60
CA THR A 34 24.56 8.45 14.09
C THR A 34 24.09 8.47 12.64
N ARG A 35 24.74 7.65 11.83
CA ARG A 35 24.29 7.31 10.48
C ARG A 35 23.36 6.10 10.61
N PRO A 36 22.01 6.27 10.63
CA PRO A 36 21.10 5.16 10.94
C PRO A 36 21.09 4.07 9.86
N ALA A 37 21.46 4.43 8.63
CA ALA A 37 21.64 3.51 7.50
C ALA A 37 22.48 4.17 6.40
N ASP A 38 23.11 3.35 5.55
CA ASP A 38 23.77 3.85 4.34
C ASP A 38 22.79 4.44 3.33
N VAL A 39 21.62 3.81 3.20
CA VAL A 39 20.54 4.19 2.29
C VAL A 39 19.22 4.21 3.05
N VAL A 40 18.44 5.26 2.87
CA VAL A 40 17.08 5.42 3.39
C VAL A 40 16.13 5.54 2.22
N VAL A 41 15.18 4.62 2.13
CA VAL A 41 14.09 4.66 1.17
C VAL A 41 12.82 5.07 1.92
N MET A 42 12.26 6.23 1.56
CA MET A 42 10.99 6.68 2.09
C MET A 42 9.90 6.43 1.03
N ASP A 43 8.94 5.58 1.36
CA ASP A 43 7.86 5.19 0.47
C ASP A 43 6.57 5.97 0.75
N GLU A 44 5.82 6.29 -0.29
CA GLU A 44 4.65 7.19 -0.25
C GLU A 44 4.99 8.64 0.15
N GLY A 45 6.01 9.22 -0.47
CA GLY A 45 6.48 10.59 -0.20
C GLY A 45 5.44 11.71 -0.37
N HIS A 46 4.26 11.42 -0.93
CA HIS A 46 3.15 12.36 -0.96
C HIS A 46 2.57 12.67 0.45
N TYR A 47 2.85 11.83 1.45
CA TYR A 47 2.55 12.12 2.87
C TYR A 47 3.33 13.30 3.43
N PHE A 48 4.33 13.83 2.72
CA PHE A 48 4.97 15.10 3.08
C PHE A 48 3.97 16.26 3.19
N ASN A 49 2.90 16.23 2.40
CA ASN A 49 1.85 17.26 2.41
C ASN A 49 0.75 17.00 3.46
N ASP A 50 0.90 15.97 4.30
CA ASP A 50 -0.07 15.65 5.35
C ASP A 50 0.01 16.70 6.48
N PRO A 51 -1.08 17.42 6.80
CA PRO A 51 -1.05 18.47 7.83
C PRO A 51 -0.74 17.98 9.24
N GLU A 52 -1.06 16.72 9.56
CA GLU A 52 -0.91 16.16 10.90
C GLU A 52 0.42 15.42 11.06
N ARG A 53 0.88 14.74 10.01
CA ARG A 53 2.04 13.82 10.06
C ARG A 53 3.18 14.19 9.12
N GLY A 54 3.00 15.17 8.24
CA GLY A 54 4.02 15.61 7.28
C GLY A 54 5.30 16.13 7.95
N TYR A 55 5.19 16.67 9.17
CA TYR A 55 6.37 17.11 9.94
C TYR A 55 7.36 15.97 10.22
N VAL A 56 6.89 14.73 10.41
CA VAL A 56 7.76 13.56 10.65
C VAL A 56 8.67 13.32 9.45
N TRP A 57 8.11 13.49 8.25
CA TRP A 57 8.83 13.38 6.99
C TRP A 57 9.86 14.50 6.84
N GLU A 58 9.42 15.74 7.04
CA GLU A 58 10.28 16.92 6.93
C GLU A 58 11.48 16.85 7.88
N GLN A 59 11.23 16.55 9.16
CA GLN A 59 12.27 16.45 10.18
C GLN A 59 13.20 15.26 9.93
N SER A 60 12.69 14.14 9.44
CA SER A 60 13.53 12.99 9.06
C SER A 60 14.47 13.35 7.91
N ILE A 61 13.99 14.08 6.90
CA ILE A 61 14.83 14.52 5.78
C ILE A 61 15.90 15.49 6.28
N ILE A 62 15.51 16.54 7.02
CA ILE A 62 16.44 17.55 7.55
C ILE A 62 17.53 16.89 8.39
N GLY A 63 17.14 16.06 9.37
CA GLY A 63 18.04 15.51 10.38
C GLY A 63 18.86 14.31 9.94
N LEU A 64 18.56 13.68 8.79
CA LEU A 64 19.28 12.50 8.33
C LEU A 64 20.80 12.76 8.23
N HIS A 65 21.66 11.78 8.50
CA HIS A 65 23.09 11.99 8.36
C HIS A 65 23.49 12.35 6.91
N PRO A 66 24.38 13.34 6.66
CA PRO A 66 24.73 13.80 5.31
C PRO A 66 25.22 12.70 4.37
N GLU A 67 25.92 11.69 4.89
CA GLU A 67 26.45 10.57 4.09
C GLU A 67 25.39 9.54 3.70
N SER A 68 24.22 9.52 4.36
CA SER A 68 23.13 8.61 3.98
C SER A 68 22.52 9.02 2.64
N GLN A 69 22.37 8.06 1.74
CA GLN A 69 21.65 8.26 0.49
C GLN A 69 20.15 8.25 0.75
N LEU A 70 19.44 9.25 0.24
CA LEU A 70 17.98 9.36 0.36
C LEU A 70 17.33 9.01 -0.98
N VAL A 71 16.35 8.11 -0.94
CA VAL A 71 15.47 7.77 -2.06
C VAL A 71 14.04 7.99 -1.60
N ILE A 72 13.26 8.74 -2.37
CA ILE A 72 11.85 9.00 -2.07
C ILE A 72 11.02 8.46 -3.22
N LEU A 73 10.09 7.56 -2.91
CA LEU A 73 9.13 6.99 -3.86
C LEU A 73 7.79 7.70 -3.65
N SER A 74 7.17 8.18 -4.73
CA SER A 74 5.87 8.84 -4.64
C SER A 74 5.10 8.73 -5.95
N ALA A 75 3.79 8.53 -5.83
CA ALA A 75 2.86 8.58 -6.96
C ALA A 75 2.47 10.01 -7.35
N THR A 76 2.31 10.90 -6.36
CA THR A 76 1.74 12.25 -6.57
C THR A 76 2.39 13.25 -5.62
N ILE A 77 3.59 13.72 -5.95
CA ILE A 77 4.14 14.95 -5.34
C ILE A 77 3.78 16.13 -6.24
N GLY A 78 3.10 17.12 -5.67
CA GLY A 78 2.90 18.40 -6.32
C GLY A 78 4.23 19.16 -6.41
N TYR A 79 4.53 19.72 -7.58
CA TYR A 79 5.76 20.49 -7.85
C TYR A 79 7.06 19.75 -7.47
N PRO A 80 7.33 18.56 -8.05
CA PRO A 80 8.48 17.74 -7.65
C PRO A 80 9.82 18.43 -7.84
N GLU A 81 9.96 19.36 -8.78
CA GLU A 81 11.17 20.16 -8.96
C GLU A 81 11.47 21.06 -7.75
N GLN A 82 10.43 21.71 -7.21
CA GLN A 82 10.59 22.58 -6.03
C GLN A 82 10.94 21.75 -4.81
N PHE A 83 10.31 20.57 -4.67
CA PHE A 83 10.66 19.62 -3.62
C PHE A 83 12.13 19.18 -3.72
N CYS A 84 12.60 18.84 -4.94
CA CYS A 84 14.01 18.48 -5.15
C CYS A 84 14.97 19.62 -4.81
N GLN A 85 14.60 20.85 -5.18
CA GLN A 85 15.38 22.04 -4.84
C GLN A 85 15.43 22.27 -3.32
N TRP A 86 14.31 22.11 -2.62
CA TRP A 86 14.26 22.23 -1.16
C TRP A 86 15.14 21.18 -0.48
N VAL A 87 15.05 19.91 -0.90
CA VAL A 87 15.95 18.85 -0.38
C VAL A 87 17.41 19.21 -0.68
N HIS A 88 17.71 19.71 -1.87
CA HIS A 88 19.06 20.10 -2.24
C HIS A 88 19.64 21.18 -1.32
N VAL A 89 18.88 22.26 -1.09
CA VAL A 89 19.28 23.37 -0.20
C VAL A 89 19.44 22.90 1.24
N THR A 90 18.50 22.09 1.73
CA THR A 90 18.45 21.60 3.12
C THR A 90 19.58 20.63 3.42
N ARG A 91 19.81 19.67 2.52
CA ARG A 91 20.78 18.57 2.70
C ARG A 91 22.17 18.89 2.17
N LYS A 92 22.29 19.96 1.37
CA LYS A 92 23.49 20.30 0.59
C LYS A 92 23.99 19.15 -0.31
N ARG A 93 23.05 18.31 -0.79
CA ARG A 93 23.32 17.19 -1.72
C ARG A 93 22.37 17.26 -2.90
N PRO A 94 22.80 17.00 -4.14
CA PRO A 94 21.91 16.97 -5.28
C PRO A 94 20.90 15.83 -5.15
N MET A 95 19.65 16.08 -5.52
CA MET A 95 18.61 15.06 -5.64
C MET A 95 18.14 14.99 -7.09
N ALA A 96 18.27 13.80 -7.70
CA ALA A 96 17.81 13.56 -9.06
C ALA A 96 16.31 13.28 -9.07
N LEU A 97 15.59 13.93 -9.98
CA LEU A 97 14.17 13.71 -10.20
C LEU A 97 13.96 12.72 -11.35
N VAL A 98 13.48 11.52 -11.02
CA VAL A 98 13.08 10.50 -12.00
C VAL A 98 11.56 10.46 -12.07
N ARG A 99 11.00 10.54 -13.28
CA ARG A 99 9.54 10.60 -13.51
C ARG A 99 9.13 9.61 -14.59
N GLY A 100 8.04 8.89 -14.33
CA GLY A 100 7.37 8.04 -15.30
C GLY A 100 5.89 8.37 -15.36
N ALA A 101 5.36 8.56 -16.57
CA ALA A 101 3.93 8.80 -16.80
C ALA A 101 3.21 7.58 -17.40
N GLU A 102 3.95 6.53 -17.75
CA GLU A 102 3.40 5.36 -18.43
C GLU A 102 2.62 4.47 -17.45
N ARG A 103 1.33 4.27 -17.74
CA ARG A 103 0.50 3.32 -17.00
C ARG A 103 0.39 2.01 -17.78
N ARG A 104 0.99 0.94 -17.24
CA ARG A 104 1.00 -0.39 -17.89
C ARG A 104 -0.40 -1.00 -18.10
N VAL A 105 -1.37 -0.66 -17.25
CA VAL A 105 -2.76 -1.11 -17.35
C VAL A 105 -3.64 0.10 -17.63
N PRO A 106 -4.14 0.28 -18.86
CA PRO A 106 -5.04 1.38 -19.21
C PRO A 106 -6.27 1.42 -18.31
N LEU A 107 -6.80 2.62 -18.08
CA LEU A 107 -8.04 2.82 -17.33
C LEU A 107 -9.15 3.27 -18.28
N HIS A 108 -10.34 2.72 -18.05
CA HIS A 108 -11.58 3.20 -18.64
C HIS A 108 -12.42 3.79 -17.50
N HIS A 109 -12.85 5.04 -17.68
CA HIS A 109 -13.68 5.73 -16.70
C HIS A 109 -15.11 5.82 -17.23
N GLU A 110 -16.06 5.45 -16.40
CA GLU A 110 -17.48 5.50 -16.72
C GLU A 110 -18.25 6.12 -15.56
N PHE A 111 -19.22 6.97 -15.90
CA PHE A 111 -20.19 7.49 -14.96
C PHE A 111 -21.50 6.72 -15.10
N ARG A 112 -22.08 6.30 -13.98
CA ARG A 112 -23.31 5.50 -13.93
C ARG A 112 -24.27 6.07 -12.90
N GLU A 113 -25.55 6.09 -13.24
CA GLU A 113 -26.64 6.47 -12.34
C GLU A 113 -27.42 5.25 -11.79
N ASP A 114 -26.97 4.04 -12.16
CA ASP A 114 -27.53 2.76 -11.70
C ASP A 114 -27.38 2.58 -10.18
N TYR A 115 -28.26 1.77 -9.58
CA TYR A 115 -28.06 1.31 -8.20
C TYR A 115 -26.81 0.42 -8.08
N LEU A 116 -26.17 0.43 -6.90
CA LEU A 116 -24.94 -0.33 -6.64
C LEU A 116 -25.09 -1.82 -6.99
N VAL A 117 -26.18 -2.45 -6.56
CA VAL A 117 -26.43 -3.88 -6.79
C VAL A 117 -26.53 -4.19 -8.28
N GLU A 118 -27.17 -3.33 -9.06
CA GLU A 118 -27.31 -3.49 -10.51
C GLU A 118 -25.97 -3.33 -11.21
N THR A 119 -25.19 -2.33 -10.81
CA THR A 119 -23.82 -2.11 -11.31
C THR A 119 -22.95 -3.35 -11.07
N VAL A 120 -22.94 -3.88 -9.85
CA VAL A 120 -22.15 -5.07 -9.51
C VAL A 120 -22.60 -6.30 -10.29
N LYS A 121 -23.91 -6.49 -10.50
CA LYS A 121 -24.43 -7.58 -11.35
C LYS A 121 -23.98 -7.45 -12.80
N LYS A 122 -24.02 -6.23 -13.36
CA LYS A 122 -23.54 -5.96 -14.73
C LYS A 122 -22.05 -6.26 -14.86
N LEU A 123 -21.22 -5.81 -13.90
CA LEU A 123 -19.79 -6.11 -13.85
C LEU A 123 -19.51 -7.61 -13.76
N TYR A 124 -20.23 -8.31 -12.88
CA TYR A 124 -20.10 -9.76 -12.74
C TYR A 124 -20.47 -10.50 -14.04
N ALA A 125 -21.58 -10.13 -14.67
CA ALA A 125 -22.01 -10.73 -15.94
C ALA A 125 -21.03 -10.43 -17.10
N ALA A 126 -20.35 -9.29 -17.07
CA ALA A 126 -19.31 -8.93 -18.04
C ALA A 126 -17.96 -9.64 -17.78
N GLY A 127 -17.78 -10.30 -16.63
CA GLY A 127 -16.51 -10.89 -16.22
C GLY A 127 -15.52 -9.88 -15.61
N ASP A 128 -15.96 -8.66 -15.32
CA ASP A 128 -15.14 -7.58 -14.76
C ASP A 128 -15.03 -7.69 -13.23
N TYR A 129 -14.49 -8.81 -12.76
CA TYR A 129 -14.20 -9.06 -11.34
C TYR A 129 -12.78 -9.63 -11.18
N PRO A 130 -12.09 -9.37 -10.05
CA PRO A 130 -12.58 -8.74 -8.82
C PRO A 130 -12.77 -7.21 -8.93
N ALA A 131 -13.78 -6.67 -8.25
CA ALA A 131 -14.08 -5.25 -8.19
C ALA A 131 -13.88 -4.69 -6.77
N LEU A 132 -13.27 -3.50 -6.67
CA LEU A 132 -13.12 -2.76 -5.42
C LEU A 132 -14.18 -1.65 -5.35
N ILE A 133 -15.00 -1.67 -4.30
CA ILE A 133 -16.08 -0.70 -4.09
C ILE A 133 -15.67 0.28 -2.99
N PHE A 134 -15.33 1.50 -3.38
CA PHE A 134 -14.96 2.55 -2.44
C PHE A 134 -16.20 3.18 -1.79
N SER A 135 -16.13 3.36 -0.47
CA SER A 135 -17.19 3.96 0.32
C SER A 135 -16.61 4.95 1.31
N PHE A 136 -17.18 6.15 1.34
CA PHE A 136 -16.76 7.21 2.26
C PHE A 136 -17.44 7.01 3.62
N GLY A 137 -16.84 6.17 4.45
CA GLY A 137 -17.29 5.90 5.82
C GLY A 137 -17.39 4.43 6.13
N ARG A 138 -16.94 4.04 7.33
CA ARG A 138 -16.93 2.64 7.76
C ARG A 138 -18.33 2.03 7.84
N SER A 139 -19.29 2.76 8.39
CA SER A 139 -20.69 2.34 8.49
C SER A 139 -21.29 2.05 7.11
N LEU A 140 -21.05 2.95 6.16
CA LEU A 140 -21.54 2.82 4.79
C LEU A 140 -20.89 1.64 4.05
N SER A 141 -19.59 1.38 4.25
CA SER A 141 -18.94 0.17 3.74
C SER A 141 -19.62 -1.10 4.26
N PHE A 142 -19.95 -1.15 5.56
CA PHE A 142 -20.65 -2.30 6.14
C PHE A 142 -22.07 -2.46 5.61
N GLU A 143 -22.79 -1.36 5.46
CA GLU A 143 -24.15 -1.36 4.90
C GLU A 143 -24.16 -1.87 3.46
N ARG A 144 -23.26 -1.37 2.61
CA ARG A 144 -23.08 -1.82 1.22
C ARG A 144 -22.69 -3.30 1.15
N ALA A 145 -21.79 -3.75 2.04
CA ALA A 145 -21.42 -5.16 2.12
C ALA A 145 -22.62 -6.05 2.52
N ARG A 146 -23.46 -5.61 3.47
CA ARG A 146 -24.68 -6.32 3.85
C ARG A 146 -25.69 -6.39 2.70
N LEU A 147 -25.85 -5.30 1.96
CA LEU A 147 -26.72 -5.23 0.78
C LEU A 147 -26.26 -6.18 -0.32
N LEU A 148 -24.95 -6.28 -0.57
CA LEU A 148 -24.42 -7.22 -1.56
C LEU A 148 -24.52 -8.68 -1.09
N LYS A 149 -24.43 -8.92 0.22
CA LYS A 149 -24.58 -10.26 0.82
C LYS A 149 -26.01 -10.79 0.76
N SER A 150 -27.03 -9.93 0.72
CA SER A 150 -28.43 -10.34 0.57
C SER A 150 -28.81 -10.68 -0.88
N CYS A 151 -27.96 -10.36 -1.85
CA CYS A 151 -28.14 -10.73 -3.25
C CYS A 151 -27.83 -12.22 -3.51
N PRO A 152 -28.34 -12.82 -4.60
CA PRO A 152 -27.93 -14.16 -5.01
C PRO A 152 -26.40 -14.27 -5.07
N LYS A 153 -25.87 -15.40 -4.61
CA LYS A 153 -24.42 -15.59 -4.52
C LYS A 153 -23.78 -15.41 -5.89
N PHE A 154 -22.75 -14.58 -5.95
CA PHE A 154 -21.87 -14.39 -7.10
C PHE A 154 -20.88 -15.56 -7.27
N VAL A 155 -20.98 -16.61 -6.45
CA VAL A 155 -20.02 -17.71 -6.40
C VAL A 155 -20.79 -19.00 -6.17
N THR A 156 -20.39 -20.07 -6.85
CA THR A 156 -20.96 -21.41 -6.66
C THR A 156 -20.54 -22.02 -5.31
N LYS A 157 -21.24 -23.07 -4.86
CA LYS A 157 -20.88 -23.74 -3.60
C LYS A 157 -19.48 -24.36 -3.64
N ASP A 158 -19.07 -24.87 -4.81
CA ASP A 158 -17.78 -25.53 -4.99
C ASP A 158 -16.63 -24.50 -4.99
N GLU A 159 -16.81 -23.39 -5.68
CA GLU A 159 -15.87 -22.27 -5.65
C GLU A 159 -15.76 -21.66 -4.24
N GLN A 160 -16.88 -21.57 -3.51
CA GLN A 160 -16.86 -21.11 -2.13
C GLN A 160 -16.04 -22.03 -1.24
N ALA A 161 -16.22 -23.35 -1.36
CA ALA A 161 -15.43 -24.33 -0.60
C ALA A 161 -13.93 -24.27 -0.95
N GLU A 162 -13.59 -23.99 -2.21
CA GLU A 162 -12.21 -23.78 -2.65
C GLU A 162 -11.59 -22.51 -2.05
N ILE A 163 -12.33 -21.40 -2.05
CA ILE A 163 -11.88 -20.13 -1.44
C ILE A 163 -11.63 -20.32 0.05
N GLU A 164 -12.55 -20.98 0.76
CA GLU A 164 -12.41 -21.27 2.19
C GLU A 164 -11.20 -22.17 2.46
N ARG A 165 -10.97 -23.20 1.65
CA ARG A 165 -9.79 -24.08 1.77
C ARG A 165 -8.48 -23.31 1.60
N ARG A 166 -8.40 -22.42 0.60
CA ARG A 166 -7.20 -21.59 0.36
C ARG A 166 -6.97 -20.58 1.48
N ALA A 167 -8.04 -19.94 1.98
CA ALA A 167 -7.95 -18.98 3.08
C ALA A 167 -7.48 -19.62 4.40
N LEU A 168 -7.81 -20.89 4.63
CA LEU A 168 -7.35 -21.65 5.79
C LEU A 168 -5.86 -22.07 5.68
N GLY A 169 -5.36 -22.31 4.46
CA GLY A 169 -3.96 -22.67 4.23
C GLY A 169 -2.95 -21.52 4.39
N SER A 170 -3.41 -20.26 4.36
CA SER A 170 -2.58 -19.06 4.44
C SER A 170 -2.39 -18.48 5.85
N SER A 171 -2.83 -19.16 6.91
CA SER A 171 -2.73 -18.63 8.28
C SER A 171 -1.29 -18.66 8.82
N SER A 172 -0.55 -17.58 8.59
CA SER A 172 0.59 -17.19 9.41
C SER A 172 0.19 -16.01 10.31
N SER A 173 0.33 -16.21 11.63
CA SER A 173 0.13 -15.28 12.75
C SER A 173 -1.29 -14.76 13.03
N ALA A 174 -1.71 -15.04 14.27
CA ALA A 174 -3.03 -14.81 14.84
C ALA A 174 -3.30 -13.31 15.09
N GLY A 175 -4.31 -12.77 14.40
CA GLY A 175 -4.84 -11.42 14.63
C GLY A 175 -5.77 -10.96 13.51
N TRP A 176 -5.42 -11.25 12.26
CA TRP A 176 -6.17 -10.84 11.07
C TRP A 176 -7.37 -11.74 10.71
N ALA A 177 -7.43 -12.94 11.28
CA ALA A 177 -8.32 -14.00 10.81
C ALA A 177 -9.79 -13.85 11.28
N GLN A 178 -10.13 -12.96 12.22
CA GLN A 178 -11.49 -12.91 12.76
C GLN A 178 -12.45 -11.99 11.98
N SER A 179 -11.98 -10.88 11.41
CA SER A 179 -12.84 -10.02 10.56
C SER A 179 -13.01 -10.55 9.14
N SER A 180 -11.98 -11.24 8.61
CA SER A 180 -11.94 -11.81 7.26
C SER A 180 -12.79 -13.08 7.08
N ARG A 181 -12.96 -13.90 8.13
CA ARG A 181 -13.78 -15.14 8.10
C ARG A 181 -15.25 -14.90 7.75
N SER A 182 -15.82 -13.77 8.19
CA SER A 182 -17.22 -13.41 7.89
C SER A 182 -17.44 -12.97 6.44
N CYS A 183 -16.37 -12.50 5.77
CA CYS A 183 -16.41 -11.99 4.40
C CYS A 183 -16.07 -13.08 3.37
N CYS A 184 -15.06 -13.92 3.63
CA CYS A 184 -14.62 -14.98 2.72
C CYS A 184 -15.64 -16.11 2.53
N SER A 185 -16.47 -16.39 3.53
CA SER A 185 -17.53 -17.43 3.47
C SER A 185 -18.75 -17.04 2.63
N THR A 186 -18.69 -15.97 1.83
CA THR A 186 -19.83 -15.52 1.01
C THR A 186 -19.52 -15.17 -0.44
N GLY A 187 -18.28 -15.32 -0.92
CA GLY A 187 -17.96 -14.99 -2.32
C GLY A 187 -18.26 -13.54 -2.70
N SER A 188 -18.48 -12.67 -1.71
CA SER A 188 -18.72 -11.25 -1.87
C SER A 188 -17.38 -10.53 -1.92
N ALA A 189 -17.29 -9.49 -2.76
CA ALA A 189 -16.17 -8.57 -2.91
C ALA A 189 -15.29 -8.53 -1.66
N SER A 190 -14.07 -9.06 -1.79
CA SER A 190 -13.08 -9.04 -0.72
C SER A 190 -12.83 -7.58 -0.34
N ILE A 191 -13.28 -7.19 0.86
CA ILE A 191 -12.73 -6.03 1.53
C ILE A 191 -11.31 -6.43 1.93
N THR A 192 -10.38 -6.18 1.03
CA THR A 192 -8.94 -6.27 1.27
C THR A 192 -8.38 -4.88 1.10
N GLN A 193 -8.09 -4.22 2.24
CA GLN A 193 -6.85 -3.47 2.31
C GLN A 193 -5.75 -4.53 2.32
N GLU A 194 -5.00 -4.70 1.23
CA GLU A 194 -3.67 -5.27 1.38
C GLU A 194 -2.72 -4.91 0.23
N SER A 195 -1.53 -4.54 0.66
CA SER A 195 -0.30 -4.40 -0.08
C SER A 195 0.09 -5.69 -0.77
N PHE A 196 0.53 -5.53 -2.02
CA PHE A 196 0.79 -6.58 -2.98
C PHE A 196 2.00 -7.45 -2.59
N ARG A 197 1.82 -8.77 -2.45
CA ARG A 197 2.90 -9.75 -2.66
C ARG A 197 2.41 -10.88 -3.56
N ARG A 198 3.08 -11.04 -4.71
CA ARG A 198 2.95 -12.22 -5.58
C ARG A 198 4.17 -13.13 -5.39
N THR A 199 3.89 -14.40 -5.18
CA THR A 199 4.72 -15.59 -5.46
C THR A 199 3.76 -16.58 -6.18
N ASP A 200 4.08 -17.32 -7.25
CA ASP A 200 5.27 -17.42 -8.07
C ASP A 200 4.92 -18.07 -9.45
N ALA A 201 5.78 -17.79 -10.45
CA ALA A 201 6.17 -18.54 -11.65
C ALA A 201 5.18 -19.29 -12.58
N SER A 202 5.09 -18.86 -13.86
CA SER A 202 5.60 -19.65 -15.00
C SER A 202 5.73 -18.83 -16.31
N SER A 203 6.94 -18.90 -16.87
CA SER A 203 7.36 -18.67 -18.27
C SER A 203 6.78 -17.50 -19.08
N ARG A 204 7.63 -16.49 -19.34
CA ARG A 204 8.08 -16.12 -20.70
C ARG A 204 9.19 -15.07 -20.63
N SER A 205 10.23 -15.30 -21.42
CA SER A 205 11.40 -14.44 -21.49
C SER A 205 11.06 -13.13 -22.20
N SER A 206 11.33 -12.01 -21.57
CA SER A 206 11.65 -10.76 -22.27
C SER A 206 12.26 -9.78 -21.27
N ARG A 207 13.46 -9.32 -21.63
CA ARG A 207 14.31 -8.37 -20.91
C ARG A 207 13.50 -7.19 -20.36
N GLN A 208 13.67 -6.86 -19.08
CA GLN A 208 13.25 -5.57 -18.53
C GLN A 208 14.41 -4.92 -17.80
N THR A 209 14.82 -3.77 -18.33
CA THR A 209 15.67 -2.76 -17.72
C THR A 209 14.90 -2.09 -16.59
N VAL A 210 15.54 -1.92 -15.43
CA VAL A 210 15.01 -1.19 -14.27
C VAL A 210 15.33 0.30 -14.45
N CYS A 211 14.33 1.16 -14.26
CA CYS A 211 14.44 2.62 -14.18
C CYS A 211 14.30 3.07 -12.72
#